data_AF-A0A6L5Z2Q2-F1
#
_entry.id   AF-A0A6L5Z2Q2-F1
#
_cell.length_a   1.000
_cell.length_b   1.000
_cell.length_c   1.000
_cell.angle_alpha   90.00
_cell.angle_beta   90.00
_cell.angle_gamma   90.00
#
_symmetry.space_group_name_H-M   'P 1'
#
loop_
_entity.id
_entity.type
_entity.pdbx_description
1 polymer ?
#
loop_
_entity_poly.entity_id
_entity_poly.type
_entity_poly.pdbx_seq_one_letter_code
_entity_poly.pdbx_strand_id
1 'polypeptide(L)'
;MTTTLTQAFAEKGMKARYESAPAKILPLTEDLLRDLPADTADKVGQELKAGDVIVSWQPEGGKRKGRVLDPMGWNDLSIVVPMGDGTESVVGASDMVDTAVRLVDMGRDDRQNRKDLVEHNEKAQREHRALVARGELAEDDEFVPAKPRYADGAFAQNDGFVACMKARLAAEHDNPFSGLEGKSIAAMAEFRIGRATAHNLTAEDARMAQEAKSLRTEIAKLRAADAAPAGEKREHGLERVTDELNDLPSAGQGMTAAQVAAMMPNRELIGLAFAPLTTTPLEEIQSRRLGPRDANTVIADLRRHEETEWGPGAIEKTRALLTSRMPGYSFEGKMFSRGGVDMMLIADQAGAVLYAWDSETRVKDFDAAPMMEQLTEADVPTEDELQALRDELKDLRYDNGAEIDFGFDDEDEDEPEYDDEDDYGIGAGPRPDGY
;
A
#
# COMPACT_ATOMS: atom_id res chain seq x y z
N MET A 1 22.82 -28.40 -12.22
CA MET A 1 23.70 -28.17 -13.39
C MET A 1 24.17 -26.73 -13.28
N THR A 2 25.46 -26.44 -13.43
CA THR A 2 25.98 -25.06 -13.35
C THR A 2 25.70 -24.31 -14.64
N THR A 3 25.09 -23.13 -14.56
CA THR A 3 24.70 -22.29 -15.70
C THR A 3 25.74 -21.21 -15.93
N THR A 4 26.30 -21.11 -17.14
CA THR A 4 27.27 -20.05 -17.46
C THR A 4 26.62 -18.67 -17.48
N LEU A 5 27.38 -17.59 -17.26
CA LEU A 5 26.87 -16.20 -17.39
C LEU A 5 26.20 -15.95 -18.75
N THR A 6 26.77 -16.48 -19.84
CA THR A 6 26.20 -16.33 -21.18
C THR A 6 24.83 -16.99 -21.30
N GLN A 7 24.66 -18.18 -20.73
CA GLN A 7 23.37 -18.88 -20.68
C GLN A 7 22.39 -18.12 -19.79
N ALA A 8 22.81 -17.65 -18.63
CA ALA A 8 21.98 -16.83 -17.73
C ALA A 8 21.46 -15.56 -18.43
N PHE A 9 22.31 -14.82 -19.16
CA PHE A 9 21.88 -13.65 -19.95
C PHE A 9 20.97 -14.00 -21.14
N ALA A 10 21.02 -15.23 -21.65
CA ALA A 10 20.13 -15.69 -22.71
C ALA A 10 18.75 -16.06 -22.17
N GLU A 11 18.71 -16.74 -21.03
CA GLU A 11 17.49 -17.32 -20.46
C GLU A 11 16.76 -16.38 -19.50
N LYS A 12 17.50 -15.56 -18.74
CA LYS A 12 16.98 -14.69 -17.67
C LYS A 12 17.26 -13.21 -17.91
N GLY A 13 18.02 -12.89 -18.95
CA GLY A 13 18.40 -11.52 -19.25
C GLY A 13 17.25 -10.68 -19.81
N MET A 14 17.12 -9.45 -19.34
CA MET A 14 16.15 -8.47 -19.86
C MET A 14 16.84 -7.51 -20.83
N LYS A 15 16.11 -7.06 -21.86
CA LYS A 15 16.60 -5.98 -22.75
C LYS A 15 16.58 -4.66 -21.99
N ALA A 16 17.63 -3.86 -22.19
CA ALA A 16 17.79 -2.60 -21.50
C ALA A 16 18.53 -1.57 -22.37
N ARG A 17 18.60 -0.34 -21.88
CA ARG A 17 19.56 0.69 -22.29
C ARG A 17 20.34 1.12 -21.05
N TYR A 18 21.65 1.28 -21.20
CA TYR A 18 22.53 1.77 -20.14
C TYR A 18 23.47 2.81 -20.74
N GLU A 19 23.55 3.99 -20.14
CA GLU A 19 24.32 5.12 -20.69
C GLU A 19 23.93 5.42 -22.15
N SER A 20 22.62 5.38 -22.45
CA SER A 20 22.05 5.47 -23.80
C SER A 20 22.46 4.38 -24.81
N ALA A 21 23.28 3.40 -24.42
CA ALA A 21 23.69 2.30 -25.29
C ALA A 21 22.79 1.06 -25.11
N PRO A 22 22.58 0.25 -26.17
CA PRO A 22 21.89 -1.03 -26.05
C PRO A 22 22.57 -1.95 -25.02
N ALA A 23 21.77 -2.50 -24.13
CA ALA A 23 22.23 -3.31 -23.00
C ALA A 23 21.35 -4.54 -22.78
N LYS A 24 21.88 -5.46 -21.98
CA LYS A 24 21.11 -6.50 -21.29
C LYS A 24 21.40 -6.40 -19.80
N ILE A 25 20.39 -6.65 -18.98
CA ILE A 25 20.55 -6.81 -17.54
C ILE A 25 20.24 -8.24 -17.13
N LEU A 26 20.92 -8.69 -16.08
CA LEU A 26 20.70 -9.98 -15.44
C LEU A 26 20.44 -9.70 -13.94
N PRO A 27 19.18 -9.76 -13.50
CA PRO A 27 18.84 -9.66 -12.08
C PRO A 27 19.37 -10.90 -11.34
N LEU A 28 20.15 -10.70 -10.28
CA LEU A 28 20.71 -11.80 -9.50
C LEU A 28 19.73 -12.18 -8.38
N THR A 29 19.04 -13.30 -8.58
CA THR A 29 18.26 -13.96 -7.54
C THR A 29 19.13 -14.94 -6.75
N GLU A 30 18.68 -15.35 -5.57
CA GLU A 30 19.39 -16.39 -4.80
C GLU A 30 19.57 -17.69 -5.60
N ASP A 31 18.51 -18.15 -6.26
CA ASP A 31 18.56 -19.39 -7.05
C ASP A 31 19.56 -19.28 -8.21
N LEU A 32 19.56 -18.14 -8.92
CA LEU A 32 20.52 -17.92 -9.99
C LEU A 32 21.96 -17.91 -9.45
N LEU A 33 22.21 -17.28 -8.30
CA LEU A 33 23.55 -17.26 -7.70
C LEU A 33 24.04 -18.65 -7.29
N ARG A 34 23.15 -19.52 -6.79
CA ARG A 34 23.49 -20.92 -6.49
C ARG A 34 23.85 -21.71 -7.74
N ASP A 35 23.24 -21.37 -8.88
CA ASP A 35 23.48 -22.02 -10.17
C ASP A 35 24.69 -21.48 -10.93
N LEU A 36 25.19 -20.29 -10.58
CA LEU A 36 26.37 -19.70 -11.19
C LEU A 36 27.66 -20.43 -10.74
N PRO A 37 28.66 -20.59 -11.64
CA PRO A 37 29.97 -21.13 -11.28
C PRO A 37 30.64 -20.34 -10.16
N ALA A 38 31.34 -21.03 -9.25
CA ALA A 38 32.04 -20.40 -8.13
C ALA A 38 33.08 -19.35 -8.56
N ASP A 39 33.69 -19.51 -9.75
CA ASP A 39 34.67 -18.57 -10.31
C ASP A 39 34.04 -17.34 -11.00
N THR A 40 32.71 -17.20 -10.94
CA THR A 40 32.00 -16.08 -11.59
C THR A 40 32.34 -14.75 -10.92
N ALA A 41 32.45 -14.71 -9.59
CA ALA A 41 32.84 -13.51 -8.86
C ALA A 41 34.24 -13.01 -9.28
N ASP A 42 35.20 -13.92 -9.43
CA ASP A 42 36.55 -13.61 -9.90
C ASP A 42 36.56 -13.01 -11.31
N LYS A 43 35.69 -13.52 -12.20
CA LYS A 43 35.54 -13.01 -13.57
C LYS A 43 34.90 -11.62 -13.62
N VAL A 44 33.96 -11.34 -12.72
CA VAL A 44 33.27 -10.05 -12.62
C VAL A 44 34.12 -9.04 -11.83
N GLY A 45 35.08 -9.51 -11.04
CA GLY A 45 36.02 -8.67 -10.29
C GLY A 45 35.46 -8.12 -8.99
N GLN A 46 34.33 -8.66 -8.51
CA GLN A 46 33.72 -8.31 -7.24
C GLN A 46 32.82 -9.43 -6.73
N GLU A 47 32.50 -9.39 -5.44
CA GLU A 47 31.48 -10.25 -4.84
C GLU A 47 30.12 -10.01 -5.51
N LEU A 48 29.35 -11.10 -5.68
CA LEU A 48 28.00 -11.08 -6.22
C LEU A 48 27.01 -11.49 -5.13
N LYS A 49 25.98 -10.67 -4.93
CA LYS A 49 24.96 -10.91 -3.91
C LYS A 49 23.57 -10.98 -4.53
N ALA A 50 22.66 -11.68 -3.85
CA ALA A 50 21.27 -11.69 -4.26
C ALA A 50 20.75 -10.26 -4.12
N GLY A 51 20.07 -9.77 -5.14
CA GLY A 51 19.67 -8.37 -5.23
C GLY A 51 20.63 -7.47 -6.00
N ASP A 52 21.78 -7.96 -6.46
CA ASP A 52 22.59 -7.22 -7.43
C ASP A 52 22.02 -7.36 -8.86
N VAL A 53 22.34 -6.41 -9.73
CA VAL A 53 22.02 -6.50 -11.17
C VAL A 53 23.30 -6.44 -12.00
N ILE A 54 23.56 -7.46 -12.81
CA ILE A 54 24.67 -7.40 -13.77
C ILE A 54 24.17 -6.75 -15.06
N VAL A 55 24.74 -5.62 -15.44
CA VAL A 55 24.50 -5.00 -16.75
C VAL A 55 25.63 -5.36 -17.71
N SER A 56 25.28 -5.73 -18.94
CA SER A 56 26.22 -5.86 -20.06
C SER A 56 25.76 -4.99 -21.22
N TRP A 57 26.65 -4.15 -21.73
CA TRP A 57 26.35 -3.24 -22.82
C TRP A 57 27.52 -3.15 -23.78
N GLN A 58 27.24 -2.66 -24.99
CA GLN A 58 28.28 -2.37 -25.97
C GLN A 58 28.20 -0.89 -26.35
N PRO A 59 29.14 -0.05 -25.90
CA PRO A 59 29.25 1.33 -26.36
C PRO A 59 29.44 1.36 -27.88
N GLU A 60 29.01 2.44 -28.52
CA GLU A 60 29.15 2.61 -29.96
C GLU A 60 30.61 2.45 -30.41
N GLY A 61 30.87 1.56 -31.37
CA GLY A 61 32.21 1.23 -31.86
C GLY A 61 33.16 0.56 -30.85
N GLY A 62 32.67 0.23 -29.64
CA GLY A 62 33.47 -0.27 -28.53
C GLY A 62 33.42 -1.79 -28.33
N LYS A 63 34.27 -2.28 -27.42
CA LYS A 63 34.18 -3.64 -26.87
C LYS A 63 33.01 -3.74 -25.89
N ARG A 64 32.41 -4.92 -25.79
CA ARG A 64 31.39 -5.22 -24.78
C ARG A 64 31.96 -4.99 -23.38
N LYS A 65 31.18 -4.31 -22.54
CA LYS A 65 31.47 -4.04 -21.13
C LYS A 65 30.46 -4.76 -20.24
N GLY A 66 30.82 -4.89 -18.98
CA GLY A 66 29.95 -5.43 -17.94
C GLY A 66 30.22 -4.73 -16.62
N ARG A 67 29.19 -4.57 -15.80
CA ARG A 67 29.28 -4.00 -14.46
C ARG A 67 28.17 -4.57 -13.58
N VAL A 68 28.42 -4.67 -12.29
CA VAL A 68 27.37 -4.93 -11.29
C VAL A 68 26.84 -3.61 -10.78
N LEU A 69 25.53 -3.48 -10.78
CA LEU A 69 24.79 -2.33 -10.29
C LEU A 69 24.12 -2.70 -8.97
N ASP A 70 24.18 -1.76 -8.01
CA ASP A 70 23.30 -1.75 -6.86
C ASP A 70 21.95 -1.14 -7.28
N PRO A 71 20.82 -1.87 -7.19
CA PRO A 71 19.50 -1.34 -7.55
C PRO A 71 19.02 -0.15 -6.72
N MET A 72 19.57 0.04 -5.51
CA MET A 72 19.28 1.19 -4.65
C MET A 72 20.14 2.42 -5.01
N GLY A 73 21.17 2.24 -5.85
CA GLY A 73 22.04 3.31 -6.31
C GLY A 73 21.48 4.02 -7.54
N TRP A 74 21.73 5.33 -7.65
CA TRP A 74 21.41 6.07 -8.87
C TRP A 74 22.17 5.52 -10.07
N ASN A 75 21.44 5.23 -11.14
CA ASN A 75 21.99 4.64 -12.35
C ASN A 75 21.20 5.11 -13.59
N ASP A 76 21.87 5.17 -14.74
CA ASP A 76 21.25 5.52 -16.04
C ASP A 76 20.81 4.24 -16.78
N LEU A 77 19.95 3.46 -16.13
CA LEU A 77 19.36 2.27 -16.71
C LEU A 77 17.94 2.56 -17.19
N SER A 78 17.53 1.93 -18.27
CA SER A 78 16.13 1.82 -18.67
C SER A 78 15.85 0.41 -19.16
N ILE A 79 14.71 -0.16 -18.79
CA ILE A 79 14.25 -1.47 -19.27
C ILE A 79 13.49 -1.28 -20.58
N VAL A 80 13.79 -2.13 -21.55
CA VAL A 80 13.19 -2.10 -22.89
C VAL A 80 12.18 -3.23 -23.00
N VAL A 81 10.92 -2.87 -23.20
CA VAL A 81 9.80 -3.79 -23.35
C VAL A 81 9.40 -3.84 -24.83
N PRO A 82 9.48 -5.01 -25.50
CA PRO A 82 9.12 -5.12 -26.92
C PRO A 82 7.60 -4.97 -27.12
N MET A 83 7.20 -4.14 -28.09
CA MET A 83 5.80 -3.92 -28.45
C MET A 83 5.35 -4.88 -29.57
N GLY A 84 4.04 -5.14 -29.66
CA GLY A 84 3.47 -6.10 -30.61
C GLY A 84 3.55 -5.65 -32.07
N ASP A 85 3.79 -4.35 -32.30
CA ASP A 85 4.03 -3.76 -33.63
C ASP A 85 5.51 -3.80 -34.06
N GLY A 86 6.40 -4.35 -33.22
CA GLY A 86 7.84 -4.44 -33.47
C GLY A 86 8.64 -3.22 -32.99
N THR A 87 8.00 -2.20 -32.42
CA THR A 87 8.68 -1.07 -31.78
C THR A 87 9.03 -1.38 -30.32
N GLU A 88 9.66 -0.42 -29.63
CA GLU A 88 10.14 -0.58 -28.26
C GLU A 88 9.47 0.44 -27.32
N SER A 89 8.98 -0.05 -26.18
CA SER A 89 8.62 0.80 -25.04
C SER A 89 9.79 0.87 -24.07
N VAL A 90 10.10 2.07 -23.57
CA VAL A 90 11.23 2.29 -22.66
C VAL A 90 10.70 2.71 -21.30
N VAL A 91 11.10 1.96 -20.27
CA VAL A 91 10.76 2.23 -18.88
C VAL A 91 12.02 2.66 -18.14
N GLY A 92 12.06 3.91 -17.67
CA GLY A 92 13.17 4.41 -16.87
C GLY A 92 13.39 3.56 -15.62
N ALA A 93 14.65 3.28 -15.30
CA ALA A 93 15.07 2.43 -14.18
C ALA A 93 16.13 3.10 -13.28
N SER A 94 16.05 4.43 -13.17
CA SER A 94 16.80 5.20 -12.18
C SER A 94 16.42 4.82 -10.75
N ASP A 95 15.16 4.43 -10.54
CA ASP A 95 14.66 3.75 -9.34
C ASP A 95 14.14 2.37 -9.77
N MET A 96 14.91 1.33 -9.47
CA MET A 96 14.60 -0.02 -9.94
C MET A 96 13.40 -0.66 -9.22
N VAL A 97 13.06 -0.22 -8.00
CA VAL A 97 11.88 -0.69 -7.26
C VAL A 97 10.63 -0.19 -7.97
N ASP A 98 10.60 1.10 -8.31
CA ASP A 98 9.48 1.72 -9.02
C ASP A 98 9.30 1.10 -10.41
N THR A 99 10.41 0.80 -11.08
CA THR A 99 10.38 0.06 -12.35
C THR A 99 9.81 -1.34 -12.18
N ALA A 100 10.18 -2.08 -11.12
CA ALA A 100 9.64 -3.42 -10.88
C ALA A 100 8.12 -3.38 -10.70
N VAL A 101 7.61 -2.47 -9.88
CA VAL A 101 6.17 -2.25 -9.69
C VAL A 101 5.48 -1.94 -11.02
N ARG A 102 6.02 -0.97 -11.76
CA ARG A 102 5.46 -0.55 -13.06
C ARG A 102 5.45 -1.68 -14.09
N LEU A 103 6.49 -2.51 -14.14
CA LEU A 103 6.55 -3.65 -15.05
C LEU A 103 5.53 -4.72 -14.69
N VAL A 104 5.27 -4.95 -13.39
CA VAL A 104 4.21 -5.87 -12.96
C VAL A 104 2.84 -5.35 -13.40
N ASP A 105 2.58 -4.05 -13.20
CA ASP A 105 1.31 -3.44 -13.63
C ASP A 105 1.15 -3.46 -15.15
N MET A 106 2.20 -3.13 -15.91
CA MET A 106 2.20 -3.25 -17.38
C MET A 106 1.93 -4.68 -17.85
N GLY A 107 2.47 -5.68 -17.15
CA GLY A 107 2.22 -7.10 -17.45
C GLY A 107 0.78 -7.51 -17.18
N ARG A 108 0.16 -6.98 -16.12
CA ARG A 108 -1.26 -7.19 -15.83
C ARG A 108 -2.15 -6.54 -16.87
N ASP A 109 -1.85 -5.29 -17.26
CA ASP A 109 -2.56 -4.57 -18.30
C ASP A 109 -2.48 -5.29 -19.64
N ASP A 110 -1.32 -5.87 -19.99
CA ASP A 110 -1.19 -6.68 -21.21
C ASP A 110 -2.02 -7.96 -21.16
N ARG A 111 -2.11 -8.62 -20.01
CA ARG A 111 -2.99 -9.78 -19.84
C ARG A 111 -4.45 -9.41 -20.07
N GLN A 112 -4.91 -8.29 -19.52
CA GLN A 112 -6.27 -7.80 -19.77
C GLN A 112 -6.47 -7.43 -21.24
N ASN A 113 -5.54 -6.65 -21.82
CA ASN A 113 -5.61 -6.28 -23.23
C ASN A 113 -5.71 -7.51 -24.15
N ARG A 114 -4.99 -8.58 -23.84
CA ARG A 114 -5.08 -9.84 -24.59
C ARG A 114 -6.45 -10.51 -24.45
N LYS A 115 -7.05 -10.52 -23.24
CA LYS A 115 -8.43 -11.02 -23.04
C LYS A 115 -9.41 -10.20 -23.88
N ASP A 116 -9.37 -8.87 -23.76
CA ASP A 116 -10.27 -7.95 -24.48
C ASP A 116 -10.12 -8.09 -26.00
N LEU A 117 -8.89 -8.28 -26.49
CA LEU A 117 -8.62 -8.45 -27.91
C LEU A 117 -9.18 -9.75 -28.47
N VAL A 118 -9.26 -10.83 -27.68
CA VAL A 118 -9.90 -12.07 -28.13
C VAL A 118 -11.38 -11.78 -28.42
N GLU A 119 -12.10 -11.21 -27.47
CA GLU A 119 -13.51 -10.88 -27.62
C GLU A 119 -13.76 -9.87 -28.75
N HIS A 120 -12.94 -8.81 -28.80
CA HIS A 120 -12.99 -7.80 -29.84
C HIS A 120 -12.75 -8.41 -31.23
N ASN A 121 -11.73 -9.24 -31.40
CA ASN A 121 -11.42 -9.87 -32.68
C ASN A 121 -12.49 -10.87 -33.09
N GLU A 122 -13.09 -11.62 -32.16
CA GLU A 122 -14.22 -12.51 -32.47
C GLU A 122 -15.46 -11.74 -32.92
N LYS A 123 -15.75 -10.60 -32.30
CA LYS A 123 -16.84 -9.72 -32.72
C LYS A 123 -16.55 -9.09 -34.09
N ALA A 124 -15.36 -8.54 -34.28
CA ALA A 124 -14.94 -7.92 -35.53
C ALA A 124 -14.92 -8.94 -36.69
N GLN A 125 -14.50 -10.18 -36.44
CA GLN A 125 -14.54 -11.25 -37.44
C GLN A 125 -15.98 -11.67 -37.79
N ARG A 126 -16.92 -11.65 -36.82
CA ARG A 126 -18.35 -11.88 -37.09
C ARG A 126 -18.94 -10.75 -37.95
N GLU A 127 -18.62 -9.51 -37.62
CA GLU A 127 -19.06 -8.34 -38.37
C GLU A 127 -18.50 -8.30 -39.79
N HIS A 128 -17.20 -8.58 -39.95
CA HIS A 128 -16.54 -8.71 -41.25
C HIS A 128 -17.24 -9.75 -42.13
N ARG A 129 -17.52 -10.95 -41.59
CA ARG A 129 -18.27 -11.99 -42.31
C ARG A 129 -19.68 -11.55 -42.70
N ALA A 130 -20.35 -10.77 -41.85
CA ALA A 130 -21.68 -10.23 -42.17
C ALA A 130 -21.62 -9.18 -43.28
N LEU A 131 -20.60 -8.31 -43.29
CA LEU A 131 -20.38 -7.30 -44.34
C LEU A 131 -20.10 -7.94 -45.70
N VAL A 132 -19.23 -8.97 -45.75
CA VAL A 132 -18.98 -9.77 -46.96
C VAL A 132 -20.27 -10.41 -47.46
N ALA A 133 -21.06 -11.04 -46.57
CA ALA A 133 -22.33 -11.67 -46.93
C ALA A 133 -23.40 -10.67 -47.45
N ARG A 134 -23.34 -9.40 -47.02
CA ARG A 134 -24.21 -8.32 -47.54
C ARG A 134 -23.68 -7.69 -48.84
N GLY A 135 -22.50 -8.08 -49.31
CA GLY A 135 -21.84 -7.48 -50.47
C GLY A 135 -21.31 -6.07 -50.23
N GLU A 136 -21.15 -5.68 -48.96
CA GLU A 136 -20.60 -4.37 -48.56
C GLU A 136 -19.06 -4.38 -48.52
N LEU A 137 -18.43 -5.56 -48.50
CA LEU A 137 -16.99 -5.80 -48.63
C LEU A 137 -16.74 -6.83 -49.73
N ALA A 138 -15.56 -6.80 -50.34
CA ALA A 138 -15.17 -7.78 -51.35
C ALA A 138 -14.84 -9.14 -50.68
N GLU A 139 -15.09 -10.25 -51.37
CA GLU A 139 -14.83 -11.60 -50.82
C GLU A 139 -13.32 -11.87 -50.58
N ASP A 140 -12.45 -11.13 -51.27
CA ASP A 140 -11.00 -11.19 -51.17
C ASP A 140 -10.41 -10.23 -50.12
N ASP A 141 -11.24 -9.40 -49.46
CA ASP A 141 -10.79 -8.59 -48.33
C ASP A 141 -10.48 -9.50 -47.13
N GLU A 142 -9.21 -9.56 -46.73
CA GLU A 142 -8.75 -10.38 -45.60
C GLU A 142 -9.01 -9.67 -44.26
N PHE A 143 -9.64 -10.37 -43.31
CA PHE A 143 -9.75 -9.88 -41.95
C PHE A 143 -8.39 -9.89 -41.24
N VAL A 144 -7.91 -8.70 -40.88
CA VAL A 144 -6.69 -8.54 -40.09
C VAL A 144 -7.05 -8.36 -38.60
N PRO A 145 -6.72 -9.32 -37.73
CA PRO A 145 -7.00 -9.18 -36.30
C PRO A 145 -6.16 -8.07 -35.67
N ALA A 146 -6.73 -7.36 -34.71
CA ALA A 146 -5.99 -6.43 -33.88
C ALA A 146 -4.94 -7.19 -33.05
N LYS A 147 -3.72 -6.63 -33.00
CA LYS A 147 -2.57 -7.24 -32.31
C LYS A 147 -2.51 -6.80 -30.84
N PRO A 148 -1.98 -7.64 -29.93
CA PRO A 148 -1.66 -7.25 -28.56
C PRO A 148 -0.73 -6.03 -28.51
N ARG A 149 -0.87 -5.24 -27.46
CA ARG A 149 -0.01 -4.07 -27.23
C ARG A 149 1.46 -4.45 -27.11
N TYR A 150 1.77 -5.48 -26.32
CA TYR A 150 3.14 -5.95 -26.15
C TYR A 150 3.40 -7.27 -26.87
N ALA A 151 4.67 -7.52 -27.22
CA ALA A 151 5.06 -8.76 -27.86
C ALA A 151 4.89 -9.96 -26.91
N ASP A 152 4.78 -11.16 -27.48
CA ASP A 152 4.69 -12.38 -26.69
C ASP A 152 5.94 -12.57 -25.80
N GLY A 153 5.70 -12.87 -24.52
CA GLY A 153 6.77 -13.04 -23.54
C GLY A 153 7.49 -11.74 -23.14
N ALA A 154 6.97 -10.56 -23.49
CA ALA A 154 7.59 -9.26 -23.15
C ALA A 154 7.89 -9.10 -21.64
N PHE A 155 7.09 -9.74 -20.78
CA PHE A 155 7.17 -9.67 -19.32
C PHE A 155 7.66 -10.97 -18.66
N ALA A 156 8.16 -11.94 -19.43
CA ALA A 156 8.50 -13.28 -18.92
C ALA A 156 9.59 -13.29 -17.83
N GLN A 157 10.39 -12.23 -17.72
CA GLN A 157 11.48 -12.12 -16.74
C GLN A 157 11.13 -11.23 -15.54
N ASN A 158 9.92 -10.68 -15.49
CA ASN A 158 9.51 -9.77 -14.41
C ASN A 158 9.61 -10.42 -13.04
N ASP A 159 9.22 -11.69 -12.90
CA ASP A 159 9.27 -12.40 -11.62
C ASP A 159 10.71 -12.50 -11.08
N GLY A 160 11.68 -12.74 -11.96
CA GLY A 160 13.09 -12.75 -11.60
C GLY A 160 13.60 -11.37 -11.18
N PHE A 161 13.15 -10.31 -11.86
CA PHE A 161 13.49 -8.94 -11.49
C PHE A 161 12.88 -8.53 -10.14
N VAL A 162 11.61 -8.87 -9.90
CA VAL A 162 10.93 -8.67 -8.62
C VAL A 162 11.65 -9.42 -7.49
N ALA A 163 12.00 -10.69 -7.70
CA ALA A 163 12.71 -11.49 -6.71
C ALA A 163 14.09 -10.90 -6.38
N CYS A 164 14.79 -10.39 -7.40
CA CYS A 164 16.03 -9.64 -7.22
C CYS A 164 15.81 -8.39 -6.35
N MET A 165 14.80 -7.55 -6.66
CA MET A 165 14.51 -6.37 -5.84
C MET A 165 14.17 -6.74 -4.38
N LYS A 166 13.35 -7.76 -4.15
CA LYS A 166 13.04 -8.25 -2.79
C LYS A 166 14.30 -8.65 -2.02
N ALA A 167 15.22 -9.38 -2.66
CA ALA A 167 16.49 -9.75 -2.04
C ALA A 167 17.35 -8.52 -1.71
N ARG A 168 17.39 -7.51 -2.58
CA ARG A 168 18.13 -6.27 -2.33
C ARG A 168 17.58 -5.49 -1.13
N LEU A 169 16.25 -5.40 -1.04
CA LEU A 169 15.56 -4.70 0.05
C LEU A 169 15.78 -5.42 1.38
N ALA A 170 15.73 -6.76 1.39
CA ALA A 170 16.09 -7.54 2.57
C ALA A 170 17.52 -7.23 3.05
N ALA A 171 18.49 -7.18 2.12
CA ALA A 171 19.88 -6.83 2.45
C ALA A 171 20.05 -5.38 2.96
N GLU A 172 19.15 -4.47 2.60
CA GLU A 172 19.20 -3.06 3.04
C GLU A 172 18.81 -2.90 4.52
N HIS A 173 17.94 -3.76 5.04
CA HIS A 173 17.59 -3.77 6.47
C HIS A 173 18.80 -4.08 7.36
N ASP A 174 19.71 -4.94 6.89
CA ASP A 174 20.94 -5.31 7.61
C ASP A 174 22.12 -4.37 7.33
N ASN A 175 21.96 -3.38 6.45
CA ASN A 175 23.04 -2.49 6.05
C ASN A 175 23.34 -1.45 7.15
N PRO A 176 24.54 -1.45 7.75
CA PRO A 176 24.89 -0.52 8.82
C PRO A 176 25.06 0.94 8.35
N PHE A 177 25.20 1.17 7.04
CA PHE A 177 25.47 2.50 6.48
C PHE A 177 24.21 3.24 6.03
N SER A 178 23.09 2.55 5.87
CA SER A 178 21.83 3.13 5.40
C SER A 178 21.16 4.04 6.41
N GLY A 179 21.52 3.86 7.69
CA GLY A 179 20.90 4.56 8.80
C GLY A 179 19.37 4.38 8.83
N LEU A 180 18.72 5.26 9.56
CA LEU A 180 17.27 5.30 9.73
C LEU A 180 16.53 5.49 8.40
N GLU A 181 16.95 6.48 7.63
CA GLU A 181 16.25 6.93 6.43
C GLU A 181 16.25 5.86 5.33
N GLY A 182 17.41 5.24 5.05
CA GLY A 182 17.51 4.20 4.04
C GLY A 182 16.69 2.95 4.38
N LYS A 183 16.63 2.56 5.66
CA LYS A 183 15.82 1.42 6.12
C LYS A 183 14.33 1.68 6.00
N SER A 184 13.87 2.89 6.32
CA SER A 184 12.48 3.29 6.11
C SER A 184 12.09 3.28 4.63
N ILE A 185 12.98 3.77 3.74
CA ILE A 185 12.77 3.70 2.29
C ILE A 185 12.69 2.24 1.82
N ALA A 186 13.55 1.36 2.33
CA ALA A 186 13.54 -0.07 1.99
C ALA A 186 12.22 -0.76 2.41
N ALA A 187 11.72 -0.49 3.62
CA ALA A 187 10.43 -1.02 4.07
C ALA A 187 9.27 -0.56 3.16
N MET A 188 9.27 0.71 2.75
CA MET A 188 8.24 1.24 1.83
C MET A 188 8.33 0.59 0.44
N ALA A 189 9.53 0.45 -0.08
CA ALA A 189 9.77 -0.24 -1.35
C ALA A 189 9.28 -1.71 -1.29
N GLU A 190 9.55 -2.39 -0.18
CA GLU A 190 9.10 -3.77 0.06
C GLU A 190 7.57 -3.86 0.11
N PHE A 191 6.91 -2.94 0.80
CA PHE A 191 5.45 -2.83 0.82
C PHE A 191 4.87 -2.62 -0.59
N ARG A 192 5.43 -1.70 -1.37
CA ARG A 192 4.96 -1.39 -2.74
C ARG A 192 5.10 -2.60 -3.67
N ILE A 193 6.25 -3.29 -3.64
CA ILE A 193 6.45 -4.53 -4.40
C ILE A 193 5.51 -5.62 -3.89
N GLY A 194 5.36 -5.76 -2.57
CA GLY A 194 4.43 -6.71 -1.95
C GLY A 194 3.01 -6.51 -2.46
N ARG A 195 2.50 -5.28 -2.47
CA ARG A 195 1.18 -4.93 -3.01
C ARG A 195 1.08 -5.20 -4.51
N ALA A 196 2.09 -4.77 -5.27
CA ALA A 196 2.15 -5.01 -6.71
C ALA A 196 2.24 -6.50 -7.05
N THR A 197 2.63 -7.37 -6.12
CA THR A 197 2.79 -8.83 -6.36
C THR A 197 1.82 -9.69 -5.55
N ALA A 198 0.90 -9.07 -4.81
CA ALA A 198 -0.01 -9.75 -3.90
C ALA A 198 -1.06 -10.62 -4.62
N HIS A 199 -1.34 -10.33 -5.89
CA HIS A 199 -2.30 -11.08 -6.70
C HIS A 199 -1.92 -11.04 -8.18
N ASN A 200 -2.42 -12.00 -8.95
CA ASN A 200 -2.28 -12.02 -10.40
C ASN A 200 -3.50 -11.46 -11.15
N LEU A 201 -4.53 -11.03 -10.41
CA LEU A 201 -5.74 -10.42 -10.97
C LEU A 201 -5.43 -9.21 -11.85
N THR A 202 -6.25 -9.02 -12.88
CA THR A 202 -6.25 -7.80 -13.68
C THR A 202 -6.78 -6.63 -12.85
N ALA A 203 -6.62 -5.40 -13.33
CA ALA A 203 -7.10 -4.22 -12.60
C ALA A 203 -8.63 -4.26 -12.39
N GLU A 204 -9.37 -4.76 -13.37
CA GLU A 204 -10.83 -4.92 -13.30
C GLU A 204 -11.22 -6.02 -12.32
N ASP A 205 -10.63 -7.22 -12.47
CA ASP A 205 -10.85 -8.36 -11.58
C ASP A 205 -10.54 -8.00 -10.12
N ALA A 206 -9.43 -7.30 -9.88
CA ALA A 206 -9.03 -6.85 -8.56
C ALA A 206 -10.01 -5.81 -7.99
N ARG A 207 -10.50 -4.88 -8.82
CA ARG A 207 -11.50 -3.88 -8.41
C ARG A 207 -12.80 -4.57 -8.00
N MET A 208 -13.29 -5.53 -8.79
CA MET A 208 -14.51 -6.29 -8.49
C MET A 208 -14.36 -7.11 -7.21
N ALA A 209 -13.24 -7.82 -7.06
CA ALA A 209 -12.97 -8.62 -5.86
C ALA A 209 -12.84 -7.72 -4.60
N GLN A 210 -12.19 -6.57 -4.71
CA GLN A 210 -12.06 -5.61 -3.60
C GLN A 210 -13.40 -4.97 -3.24
N GLU A 211 -14.22 -4.61 -4.23
CA GLU A 211 -15.57 -4.09 -4.00
C GLU A 211 -16.45 -5.13 -3.30
N ALA A 212 -16.49 -6.37 -3.81
CA ALA A 212 -17.24 -7.45 -3.17
C ALA A 212 -16.77 -7.72 -1.73
N LYS A 213 -15.46 -7.71 -1.48
CA LYS A 213 -14.92 -7.85 -0.12
C LYS A 213 -15.37 -6.71 0.79
N SER A 214 -15.35 -5.47 0.29
CA SER A 214 -15.82 -4.30 1.03
C SER A 214 -17.31 -4.39 1.36
N LEU A 215 -18.14 -4.71 0.35
CA LEU A 215 -19.59 -4.87 0.50
C LEU A 215 -19.92 -5.97 1.52
N ARG A 216 -19.30 -7.14 1.41
CA ARG A 216 -19.47 -8.25 2.38
C ARG A 216 -19.10 -7.85 3.80
N THR A 217 -17.99 -7.11 3.96
CA THR A 217 -17.55 -6.60 5.26
C THR A 217 -18.56 -5.62 5.85
N GLU A 218 -19.10 -4.71 5.03
CA GLU A 218 -20.07 -3.73 5.47
C GLU A 218 -21.43 -4.36 5.81
N ILE A 219 -21.92 -5.28 4.97
CA ILE A 219 -23.11 -6.11 5.25
C ILE A 219 -22.95 -6.84 6.58
N ALA A 220 -21.79 -7.47 6.82
CA ALA A 220 -21.52 -8.15 8.08
C ALA A 220 -21.53 -7.19 9.28
N LYS A 221 -21.00 -5.97 9.12
CA LYS A 221 -21.05 -4.93 10.16
C LYS A 221 -22.47 -4.48 10.47
N LEU A 222 -23.29 -4.17 9.46
CA LEU A 222 -24.67 -3.73 9.67
C LEU A 222 -25.50 -4.81 10.36
N ARG A 223 -25.38 -6.07 9.91
CA ARG A 223 -26.02 -7.21 10.57
C ARG A 223 -25.58 -7.41 12.02
N ALA A 224 -24.30 -7.16 12.31
CA ALA A 224 -23.80 -7.24 13.68
C ALA A 224 -24.26 -6.03 14.53
N ALA A 225 -24.39 -4.85 13.93
CA ALA A 225 -24.87 -3.64 14.60
C ALA A 225 -26.37 -3.72 14.94
N ASP A 226 -27.19 -4.27 14.04
CA ASP A 226 -28.61 -4.57 14.33
C ASP A 226 -28.78 -5.58 15.47
N ALA A 227 -27.76 -6.42 15.70
CA ALA A 227 -27.72 -7.38 16.80
C ALA A 227 -27.10 -6.81 18.10
N ALA A 228 -26.56 -5.59 18.08
CA ALA A 228 -25.88 -4.97 19.21
C ALA A 228 -26.76 -3.89 19.87
N PRO A 229 -26.75 -3.75 21.21
CA PRO A 229 -27.39 -2.62 21.87
C PRO A 229 -26.73 -1.30 21.42
N ALA A 230 -27.53 -0.24 21.26
CA ALA A 230 -27.10 1.07 20.81
C ALA A 230 -25.82 1.52 21.56
N GLY A 231 -24.75 1.79 20.81
CA GLY A 231 -23.45 2.15 21.37
C GLY A 231 -23.52 3.45 22.17
N GLU A 232 -23.01 3.40 23.40
CA GLU A 232 -22.79 4.58 24.23
C GLU A 232 -21.92 5.60 23.48
N LYS A 233 -22.34 6.88 23.50
CA LYS A 233 -21.52 7.98 23.00
C LYS A 233 -20.21 8.00 23.80
N ARG A 234 -19.06 8.03 23.09
CA ARG A 234 -17.73 8.17 23.72
C ARG A 234 -17.71 9.37 24.66
N GLU A 235 -17.32 9.17 25.90
CA GLU A 235 -17.40 10.19 26.95
C GLU A 235 -16.18 11.13 26.95
N HIS A 236 -14.99 10.65 26.55
CA HIS A 236 -13.73 11.34 26.89
C HIS A 236 -12.67 11.54 25.77
N GLY A 237 -12.83 10.94 24.59
CA GLY A 237 -12.15 11.33 23.33
C GLY A 237 -10.64 11.70 23.40
N LEU A 238 -10.25 12.68 22.57
CA LEU A 238 -8.85 13.11 22.37
C LEU A 238 -8.24 13.85 23.57
N GLU A 239 -9.07 14.51 24.37
CA GLU A 239 -8.65 15.31 25.53
C GLU A 239 -7.98 14.41 26.59
N ARG A 240 -8.63 13.28 26.91
CA ARG A 240 -8.09 12.29 27.83
C ARG A 240 -6.74 11.72 27.37
N VAL A 241 -6.60 11.43 26.08
CA VAL A 241 -5.33 10.96 25.49
C VAL A 241 -4.24 12.02 25.64
N THR A 242 -4.58 13.30 25.42
CA THR A 242 -3.66 14.41 25.51
C THR A 242 -3.16 14.63 26.94
N ASP A 243 -4.07 14.60 27.91
CA ASP A 243 -3.76 14.77 29.33
C ASP A 243 -2.86 13.64 29.84
N GLU A 244 -3.21 12.40 29.55
CA GLU A 244 -2.40 11.24 29.96
C GLU A 244 -1.00 11.26 29.36
N LEU A 245 -0.88 11.69 28.10
CA LEU A 245 0.43 11.86 27.49
C LEU A 245 1.20 13.02 28.13
N ASN A 246 0.56 14.13 28.49
CA ASN A 246 1.22 15.28 29.13
C ASN A 246 1.71 14.97 30.55
N ASP A 247 1.06 14.04 31.24
CA ASP A 247 1.47 13.55 32.56
C ASP A 247 2.69 12.62 32.52
N LEU A 248 3.13 12.17 31.33
CA LEU A 248 4.35 11.38 31.21
C LEU A 248 5.61 12.22 31.53
N PRO A 249 6.62 11.62 32.18
CA PRO A 249 7.85 12.32 32.60
C PRO A 249 8.73 12.82 31.45
N SER A 250 8.41 12.48 30.19
CA SER A 250 9.09 13.00 29.01
C SER A 250 8.07 13.35 27.92
N ALA A 251 8.18 14.57 27.40
CA ALA A 251 7.42 15.03 26.24
C ALA A 251 7.87 14.34 24.94
N GLY A 252 9.03 13.68 24.95
CA GLY A 252 9.66 13.11 23.75
C GLY A 252 10.36 14.15 22.88
N GLN A 253 10.93 13.67 21.79
CA GLN A 253 11.50 14.50 20.72
C GLN A 253 10.49 14.62 19.58
N GLY A 254 10.44 15.78 18.92
CA GLY A 254 9.70 15.91 17.67
C GLY A 254 10.28 14.98 16.59
N MET A 255 9.44 14.52 15.66
CA MET A 255 9.90 13.80 14.48
C MET A 255 10.74 14.74 13.60
N THR A 256 11.84 14.25 13.04
CA THR A 256 12.61 15.04 12.06
C THR A 256 11.82 15.20 10.77
N ALA A 257 12.12 16.22 9.96
CA ALA A 257 11.46 16.41 8.66
C ALA A 257 11.59 15.17 7.75
N ALA A 258 12.71 14.46 7.79
CA ALA A 258 12.91 13.21 7.04
C ALA A 258 12.00 12.07 7.55
N GLN A 259 11.78 11.99 8.87
CA GLN A 259 10.87 11.00 9.46
C GLN A 259 9.40 11.33 9.20
N VAL A 260 9.03 12.60 9.32
CA VAL A 260 7.68 13.06 8.94
C VAL A 260 7.46 12.79 7.45
N ALA A 261 8.47 13.03 6.60
CA ALA A 261 8.40 12.70 5.18
C ALA A 261 8.33 11.18 4.91
N ALA A 262 8.87 10.33 5.78
CA ALA A 262 8.75 8.87 5.69
C ALA A 262 7.40 8.34 6.23
N MET A 263 6.78 9.06 7.18
CA MET A 263 5.48 8.70 7.78
C MET A 263 4.28 9.29 7.02
N MET A 264 4.41 10.48 6.42
CA MET A 264 3.32 11.16 5.70
C MET A 264 2.74 10.36 4.51
N PRO A 265 3.52 9.63 3.71
CA PRO A 265 2.97 8.79 2.63
C PRO A 265 2.25 7.53 3.13
N ASN A 266 2.30 7.24 4.44
CA ASN A 266 2.10 5.90 4.99
C ASN A 266 0.77 5.70 5.73
N ARG A 267 -0.28 6.43 5.37
CA ARG A 267 -1.63 6.23 5.96
C ARG A 267 -2.13 4.78 5.87
N GLU A 268 -1.83 4.09 4.77
CA GLU A 268 -2.23 2.69 4.58
C GLU A 268 -1.48 1.73 5.52
N LEU A 269 -0.16 1.93 5.67
CA LEU A 269 0.68 1.12 6.56
C LEU A 269 0.38 1.38 8.04
N ILE A 270 0.18 2.65 8.40
CA ILE A 270 -0.26 3.04 9.75
C ILE A 270 -1.66 2.46 10.01
N GLY A 271 -2.58 2.54 9.04
CA GLY A 271 -3.89 1.87 9.10
C GLY A 271 -3.79 0.37 9.36
N LEU A 272 -2.93 -0.32 8.61
CA LEU A 272 -2.67 -1.75 8.80
C LEU A 272 -2.08 -2.07 10.18
N ALA A 273 -1.19 -1.21 10.70
CA ALA A 273 -0.55 -1.41 12.00
C ALA A 273 -1.53 -1.20 13.18
N PHE A 274 -2.49 -0.28 13.05
CA PHE A 274 -3.45 0.05 14.11
C PHE A 274 -4.77 -0.69 14.04
N ALA A 275 -5.12 -1.27 12.88
CA ALA A 275 -6.35 -2.05 12.72
C ALA A 275 -6.52 -3.18 13.77
N PRO A 276 -5.47 -3.89 14.23
CA PRO A 276 -5.59 -4.88 15.29
C PRO A 276 -5.87 -4.31 16.67
N LEU A 277 -5.59 -3.02 16.86
CA LEU A 277 -5.44 -2.39 18.15
C LEU A 277 -6.67 -1.55 18.51
N THR A 278 -7.20 -0.82 17.53
CA THR A 278 -8.19 0.24 17.79
C THR A 278 -9.07 0.57 16.58
N THR A 279 -10.28 1.03 16.88
CA THR A 279 -11.21 1.68 15.93
C THR A 279 -11.06 3.21 15.91
N THR A 280 -10.08 3.76 16.62
CA THR A 280 -9.76 5.20 16.62
C THR A 280 -9.34 5.64 15.21
N PRO A 281 -9.93 6.73 14.66
CA PRO A 281 -9.46 7.33 13.42
C PRO A 281 -7.97 7.66 13.50
N LEU A 282 -7.21 7.42 12.42
CA LEU A 282 -5.75 7.57 12.47
C LEU A 282 -5.28 8.98 12.85
N GLU A 283 -6.05 10.00 12.47
CA GLU A 283 -5.84 11.40 12.85
C GLU A 283 -5.98 11.69 14.36
N GLU A 284 -6.70 10.84 15.09
CA GLU A 284 -6.88 10.94 16.54
C GLU A 284 -5.82 10.16 17.32
N ILE A 285 -5.05 9.29 16.65
CA ILE A 285 -3.94 8.55 17.27
C ILE A 285 -2.78 9.52 17.51
N GLN A 286 -2.45 9.73 18.78
CA GLN A 286 -1.32 10.56 19.18
C GLN A 286 -0.01 9.77 19.10
N SER A 287 1.09 10.43 18.75
CA SER A 287 2.40 9.79 18.70
C SER A 287 3.52 10.69 19.21
N ARG A 288 4.51 10.10 19.88
CA ARG A 288 5.71 10.78 20.39
C ARG A 288 6.94 9.94 20.11
N ARG A 289 7.96 10.52 19.47
CA ARG A 289 9.26 9.86 19.35
C ARG A 289 9.99 9.98 20.68
N LEU A 290 10.60 8.90 21.14
CA LEU A 290 11.37 8.88 22.37
C LEU A 290 12.86 8.68 22.04
N GLY A 291 13.71 9.54 22.61
CA GLY A 291 15.15 9.28 22.62
C GLY A 291 15.46 8.05 23.51
N PRO A 292 16.68 7.48 23.43
CA PRO A 292 17.02 6.28 24.21
C PRO A 292 16.86 6.44 25.73
N ARG A 293 17.08 7.65 26.27
CA ARG A 293 16.86 7.94 27.69
C ARG A 293 15.37 8.12 28.02
N ASP A 294 14.64 8.82 27.15
CA ASP A 294 13.21 9.06 27.31
C ASP A 294 12.42 7.75 27.28
N ALA A 295 12.75 6.86 26.35
CA ALA A 295 12.10 5.55 26.23
C ALA A 295 12.24 4.74 27.52
N ASN A 296 13.44 4.70 28.11
CA ASN A 296 13.67 4.01 29.38
C ASN A 296 12.90 4.65 30.54
N THR A 297 12.83 5.98 30.60
CA THR A 297 12.05 6.71 31.62
C THR A 297 10.55 6.41 31.49
N VAL A 298 10.02 6.46 30.28
CA VAL A 298 8.61 6.15 30.00
C VAL A 298 8.29 4.68 30.33
N ILE A 299 9.14 3.73 29.94
CA ILE A 299 8.97 2.32 30.31
C ILE A 299 8.98 2.15 31.83
N ALA A 300 9.89 2.82 32.55
CA ALA A 300 9.98 2.70 34.00
C ALA A 300 8.72 3.22 34.70
N ASP A 301 8.14 4.32 34.20
CA ASP A 301 6.90 4.91 34.70
C ASP A 301 5.68 4.02 34.41
N LEU A 302 5.53 3.60 33.16
CA LEU A 302 4.39 2.80 32.70
C LEU A 302 4.47 1.32 33.10
N ARG A 303 5.57 0.84 33.67
CA ARG A 303 5.80 -0.59 33.97
C ARG A 303 4.68 -1.24 34.80
N ARG A 304 4.08 -0.49 35.72
CA ARG A 304 2.97 -0.98 36.58
C ARG A 304 1.64 -1.09 35.84
N HIS A 305 1.57 -0.47 34.68
CA HIS A 305 0.42 -0.38 33.78
C HIS A 305 0.64 -1.21 32.50
N GLU A 306 1.67 -2.07 32.46
CA GLU A 306 1.92 -2.95 31.33
C GLU A 306 0.74 -3.89 31.15
N GLU A 307 0.21 -3.95 29.92
CA GLU A 307 -0.96 -4.75 29.63
C GLU A 307 -0.56 -6.15 29.19
N THR A 308 -0.86 -7.14 30.04
CA THR A 308 -0.33 -8.51 29.92
C THR A 308 -1.31 -9.50 29.32
N GLU A 309 -2.61 -9.20 29.27
CA GLU A 309 -3.63 -10.15 28.79
C GLU A 309 -3.88 -9.99 27.28
N TRP A 310 -4.21 -8.78 26.85
CA TRP A 310 -4.49 -8.40 25.46
C TRP A 310 -3.23 -7.97 24.71
N GLY A 311 -2.33 -7.25 25.39
CA GLY A 311 -1.16 -6.59 24.78
C GLY A 311 -0.27 -7.52 23.94
N PRO A 312 0.20 -8.66 24.47
CA PRO A 312 1.06 -9.57 23.72
C PRO A 312 0.40 -10.10 22.43
N GLY A 313 -0.86 -10.53 22.50
CA GLY A 313 -1.59 -11.03 21.33
C GLY A 313 -1.85 -9.95 20.28
N ALA A 314 -2.13 -8.72 20.71
CA ALA A 314 -2.31 -7.57 19.82
C ALA A 314 -1.02 -7.22 19.06
N ILE A 315 0.13 -7.23 19.76
CA ILE A 315 1.45 -7.03 19.15
C ILE A 315 1.79 -8.14 18.16
N GLU A 316 1.54 -9.40 18.51
CA GLU A 316 1.80 -10.53 17.61
C GLU A 316 0.96 -10.48 16.34
N LYS A 317 -0.33 -10.13 16.43
CA LYS A 317 -1.19 -9.95 15.26
C LYS A 317 -0.73 -8.78 14.38
N THR A 318 -0.33 -7.67 15.00
CA THR A 318 0.25 -6.51 14.29
C THR A 318 1.54 -6.91 13.56
N ARG A 319 2.41 -7.67 14.24
CA ARG A 319 3.64 -8.20 13.64
C ARG A 319 3.33 -9.12 12.46
N ALA A 320 2.40 -10.06 12.60
CA ALA A 320 2.00 -10.96 11.53
C ALA A 320 1.52 -10.20 10.29
N LEU A 321 0.67 -9.17 10.48
CA LEU A 321 0.22 -8.32 9.38
C LEU A 321 1.36 -7.59 8.69
N LEU A 322 2.23 -6.92 9.45
CA LEU A 322 3.33 -6.16 8.88
C LEU A 322 4.35 -7.08 8.20
N THR A 323 4.72 -8.21 8.80
CA THR A 323 5.63 -9.20 8.18
C THR A 323 5.03 -9.83 6.92
N SER A 324 3.71 -10.01 6.83
CA SER A 324 3.07 -10.51 5.60
C SER A 324 3.25 -9.58 4.39
N ARG A 325 3.41 -8.28 4.64
CA ARG A 325 3.55 -7.24 3.61
C ARG A 325 4.98 -6.73 3.44
N MET A 326 5.76 -6.77 4.52
CA MET A 326 7.16 -6.36 4.63
C MET A 326 7.96 -7.42 5.41
N PRO A 327 8.28 -8.57 4.79
CA PRO A 327 9.03 -9.64 5.44
C PRO A 327 10.34 -9.22 6.13
N GLY A 328 11.04 -8.22 5.60
CA GLY A 328 12.28 -7.69 6.18
C GLY A 328 12.08 -6.72 7.34
N TYR A 329 10.86 -6.20 7.55
CA TYR A 329 10.55 -5.30 8.64
C TYR A 329 10.28 -6.05 9.95
N SER A 330 10.92 -5.62 11.03
CA SER A 330 10.76 -6.17 12.36
C SER A 330 10.69 -5.06 13.41
N PHE A 331 9.91 -5.30 14.45
CA PHE A 331 9.79 -4.39 15.60
C PHE A 331 9.54 -5.15 16.91
N GLU A 332 9.97 -4.53 17.99
CA GLU A 332 9.59 -4.87 19.35
C GLU A 332 8.50 -3.91 19.82
N GLY A 333 7.48 -4.45 20.48
CA GLY A 333 6.34 -3.68 20.96
C GLY A 333 6.08 -3.96 22.43
N LYS A 334 5.58 -2.96 23.16
CA LYS A 334 4.96 -3.12 24.48
C LYS A 334 3.69 -2.30 24.56
N MET A 335 2.67 -2.86 25.21
CA MET A 335 1.38 -2.22 25.44
C MET A 335 1.25 -1.82 26.91
N PHE A 336 0.64 -0.67 27.15
CA PHE A 336 0.32 -0.15 28.47
C PHE A 336 -1.10 0.40 28.47
N SER A 337 -1.77 0.37 29.62
CA SER A 337 -3.10 0.96 29.81
C SER A 337 -3.15 1.75 31.10
N ARG A 338 -3.36 3.07 31.00
CA ARG A 338 -3.40 3.98 32.15
C ARG A 338 -4.49 5.03 31.93
N GLY A 339 -5.30 5.28 32.95
CA GLY A 339 -6.31 6.35 32.92
C GLY A 339 -7.32 6.28 31.77
N GLY A 340 -7.65 5.09 31.26
CA GLY A 340 -8.53 4.93 30.10
C GLY A 340 -7.86 5.23 28.75
N VAL A 341 -6.53 5.25 28.71
CA VAL A 341 -5.72 5.42 27.50
C VAL A 341 -4.85 4.19 27.31
N ASP A 342 -4.87 3.66 26.09
CA ASP A 342 -3.97 2.61 25.64
C ASP A 342 -2.77 3.23 24.96
N MET A 343 -1.59 2.75 25.33
CA MET A 343 -0.32 3.25 24.81
C MET A 343 0.51 2.09 24.27
N MET A 344 0.96 2.20 23.03
CA MET A 344 1.87 1.25 22.40
C MET A 344 3.24 1.87 22.20
N LEU A 345 4.24 1.32 22.87
CA LEU A 345 5.63 1.65 22.57
C LEU A 345 6.15 0.67 21.52
N ILE A 346 6.49 1.19 20.34
CA ILE A 346 7.21 0.46 19.30
C ILE A 346 8.67 0.86 19.34
N ALA A 347 9.56 -0.11 19.35
CA ALA A 347 10.97 0.04 19.06
C ALA A 347 11.31 -0.78 17.81
N ASP A 348 11.74 -0.10 16.77
CA ASP A 348 12.15 -0.72 15.51
C ASP A 348 13.55 -0.25 15.12
N GLN A 349 13.95 -0.54 13.88
CA GLN A 349 15.22 -0.10 13.33
C GLN A 349 15.33 1.42 13.20
N ALA A 350 14.21 2.13 13.34
CA ALA A 350 14.09 3.58 13.23
C ALA A 350 14.11 4.33 14.59
N GLY A 351 13.88 3.61 15.68
CA GLY A 351 13.95 4.12 17.05
C GLY A 351 12.68 3.81 17.84
N ALA A 352 12.50 4.48 18.96
CA ALA A 352 11.33 4.28 19.82
C ALA A 352 10.25 5.32 19.53
N VAL A 353 9.01 4.87 19.29
CA VAL A 353 7.83 5.71 19.12
C VAL A 353 6.73 5.20 20.03
N LEU A 354 6.18 6.09 20.86
CA LEU A 354 5.02 5.84 21.70
C LEU A 354 3.78 6.34 20.94
N TYR A 355 2.82 5.46 20.72
CA TYR A 355 1.51 5.77 20.19
C TYR A 355 0.47 5.67 21.29
N ALA A 356 -0.55 6.52 21.28
CA ALA A 356 -1.62 6.49 22.27
C ALA A 356 -2.98 6.78 21.67
N TRP A 357 -4.00 6.11 22.20
CA TRP A 357 -5.40 6.27 21.82
C TRP A 357 -6.32 5.90 22.99
N ASP A 358 -7.59 6.23 22.82
CA ASP A 358 -8.62 6.00 23.82
C ASP A 358 -8.94 4.49 23.98
N SER A 359 -8.86 3.95 25.21
CA SER A 359 -9.11 2.52 25.48
C SER A 359 -10.56 2.08 25.17
N GLU A 360 -11.55 2.97 25.11
CA GLU A 360 -12.93 2.64 24.70
C GLU A 360 -13.01 2.15 23.26
N THR A 361 -12.05 2.54 22.44
CA THR A 361 -11.98 2.17 21.02
C THR A 361 -11.20 0.88 20.77
N ARG A 362 -10.71 0.22 21.83
CA ARG A 362 -9.88 -0.99 21.75
C ARG A 362 -10.63 -2.12 21.05
N VAL A 363 -9.94 -2.77 20.11
CA VAL A 363 -10.44 -4.00 19.48
C VAL A 363 -10.05 -5.20 20.34
N LYS A 364 -11.03 -5.84 20.99
CA LYS A 364 -10.79 -6.99 21.89
C LYS A 364 -10.47 -8.28 21.12
N ASP A 365 -11.26 -8.56 20.08
CA ASP A 365 -11.11 -9.75 19.24
C ASP A 365 -10.84 -9.36 17.79
N PHE A 366 -9.57 -9.17 17.47
CA PHE A 366 -9.14 -8.95 16.10
C PHE A 366 -8.76 -10.27 15.42
N ASP A 367 -9.40 -10.58 14.30
CA ASP A 367 -8.95 -11.62 13.38
C ASP A 367 -8.17 -10.98 12.22
N ALA A 368 -6.87 -11.29 12.15
CA ALA A 368 -5.99 -10.80 11.11
C ALA A 368 -6.15 -11.58 9.79
N ALA A 369 -6.71 -12.79 9.82
CA ALA A 369 -6.73 -13.69 8.68
C ALA A 369 -7.40 -13.07 7.44
N PRO A 370 -8.56 -12.39 7.55
CA PRO A 370 -9.19 -11.74 6.39
C PRO A 370 -8.34 -10.61 5.79
N MET A 371 -7.48 -9.95 6.58
CA MET A 371 -6.61 -8.86 6.10
C MET A 371 -5.30 -9.38 5.47
N MET A 372 -4.92 -10.60 5.79
CA MET A 372 -3.79 -11.31 5.19
C MET A 372 -4.18 -12.10 3.93
N GLU A 373 -5.47 -12.36 3.74
CA GLU A 373 -5.99 -13.06 2.57
C GLU A 373 -5.69 -12.29 1.27
N GLN A 374 -4.95 -12.94 0.38
CA GLN A 374 -4.61 -12.43 -0.93
C GLN A 374 -5.77 -12.68 -1.89
N LEU A 375 -6.12 -11.68 -2.69
CA LEU A 375 -7.15 -11.84 -3.71
C LEU A 375 -6.64 -12.80 -4.80
N THR A 376 -7.47 -13.76 -5.15
CA THR A 376 -7.24 -14.79 -6.17
C THR A 376 -8.30 -14.70 -7.25
N GLU A 377 -8.11 -15.42 -8.36
CA GLU A 377 -9.12 -15.53 -9.43
C GLU A 377 -10.45 -16.09 -8.93
N ALA A 378 -10.44 -16.86 -7.84
CA ALA A 378 -11.66 -17.38 -7.20
C ALA A 378 -12.44 -16.31 -6.42
N ASP A 379 -11.81 -15.18 -6.07
CA ASP A 379 -12.44 -14.09 -5.33
C ASP A 379 -13.13 -13.08 -6.24
N VAL A 380 -12.95 -13.19 -7.56
CA VAL A 380 -13.56 -12.31 -8.55
C VAL A 380 -15.03 -12.72 -8.73
N PRO A 381 -15.99 -11.91 -8.26
CA PRO A 381 -17.40 -12.22 -8.44
C PRO A 381 -17.79 -12.04 -9.91
N THR A 382 -18.87 -12.68 -10.32
CA THR A 382 -19.60 -12.27 -11.52
C THR A 382 -20.26 -10.89 -11.30
N GLU A 383 -20.58 -10.17 -12.37
CA GLU A 383 -21.27 -8.87 -12.25
C GLU A 383 -22.64 -9.01 -11.55
N ASP A 384 -23.34 -10.12 -11.79
CA ASP A 384 -24.63 -10.42 -11.14
C ASP A 384 -24.47 -10.62 -9.61
N GLU A 385 -23.42 -11.31 -9.17
CA GLU A 385 -23.11 -11.48 -7.74
C GLU A 385 -22.71 -10.16 -7.09
N LEU A 386 -21.94 -9.33 -7.80
CA LEU A 386 -21.54 -8.01 -7.31
C LEU A 386 -22.75 -7.09 -7.18
N GLN A 387 -23.68 -7.14 -8.14
CA GLN A 387 -24.91 -6.38 -8.07
C GLN A 387 -25.82 -6.85 -6.93
N ALA A 388 -25.93 -8.16 -6.70
CA ALA A 388 -26.67 -8.70 -5.56
C ALA A 388 -26.13 -8.20 -4.21
N LEU A 389 -24.81 -8.10 -4.04
CA LEU A 389 -24.19 -7.54 -2.84
C LEU A 389 -24.50 -6.03 -2.67
N ARG A 390 -24.50 -5.26 -3.77
CA ARG A 390 -24.87 -3.84 -3.74
C ARG A 390 -26.33 -3.67 -3.31
N ASP A 391 -27.22 -4.50 -3.84
CA ASP A 391 -28.65 -4.47 -3.52
C ASP A 391 -28.90 -4.91 -2.07
N GLU A 392 -28.22 -5.95 -1.58
CA GLU A 392 -28.29 -6.38 -0.18
C GLU A 392 -27.82 -5.29 0.80
N LEU A 393 -26.69 -4.64 0.51
CA LEU A 393 -26.20 -3.52 1.34
C LEU A 393 -27.20 -2.36 1.33
N LYS A 394 -27.78 -2.07 0.16
CA LYS A 394 -28.79 -1.02 0.01
C LYS A 394 -30.00 -1.34 0.87
N ASP A 395 -30.55 -2.55 0.77
CA ASP A 395 -31.71 -3.00 1.54
C ASP A 395 -31.45 -2.90 3.04
N LEU A 396 -30.31 -3.40 3.54
CA LEU A 396 -29.94 -3.27 4.96
C LEU A 396 -29.89 -1.80 5.42
N ARG A 397 -29.29 -0.89 4.63
CA ARG A 397 -29.27 0.54 4.98
C ARG A 397 -30.66 1.18 5.02
N TYR A 398 -31.62 0.69 4.23
CA TYR A 398 -33.01 1.14 4.28
C TYR A 398 -33.82 0.48 5.41
N ASP A 399 -33.46 -0.73 5.82
CA ASP A 399 -34.18 -1.55 6.82
C ASP A 399 -33.62 -1.41 8.25
N ASN A 400 -32.56 -0.60 8.46
CA ASN A 400 -31.92 -0.33 9.75
C ASN A 400 -32.79 0.42 10.79
N GLY A 401 -34.11 0.42 10.63
CA GLY A 401 -35.07 0.32 11.75
C GLY A 401 -34.94 1.31 12.90
N ALA A 402 -34.44 2.53 12.68
CA ALA A 402 -34.79 3.62 13.58
C ALA A 402 -36.29 3.82 13.41
N GLU A 403 -37.09 3.34 14.38
CA GLU A 403 -38.46 3.78 14.56
C GLU A 403 -38.46 5.30 14.42
N ILE A 404 -39.12 5.81 13.37
CA ILE A 404 -39.33 7.24 13.25
C ILE A 404 -40.32 7.58 14.36
N ASP A 405 -39.79 8.06 15.48
CA ASP A 405 -40.59 8.66 16.53
C ASP A 405 -41.20 9.97 15.99
N PHE A 406 -42.51 9.95 15.73
CA PHE A 406 -43.30 11.13 15.40
C PHE A 406 -43.92 11.72 16.68
N GLY A 407 -43.22 11.69 17.80
CA GLY A 407 -43.55 12.45 19.01
C GLY A 407 -43.40 13.95 18.76
N PHE A 408 -44.43 14.56 18.19
CA PHE A 408 -44.68 15.99 18.36
C PHE A 408 -45.23 16.17 19.78
N ASP A 409 -44.34 16.20 20.78
CA ASP A 409 -44.70 16.74 22.10
C ASP A 409 -44.71 18.27 21.98
N ASP A 410 -45.88 18.79 21.62
CA ASP A 410 -46.23 20.21 21.74
C ASP A 410 -46.38 20.55 23.24
N GLU A 411 -45.29 20.82 23.94
CA GLU A 411 -45.29 21.57 25.20
C GLU A 411 -44.13 22.59 25.22
N ASP A 412 -44.21 23.59 24.35
CA ASP A 412 -43.52 24.87 24.56
C ASP A 412 -44.36 25.70 25.56
N GLU A 413 -44.08 25.53 26.85
CA GLU A 413 -44.48 26.48 27.89
C GLU A 413 -43.63 27.77 27.77
N ASP A 414 -44.35 28.88 27.55
CA ASP A 414 -44.08 30.26 27.98
C ASP A 414 -42.84 31.01 27.41
N GLU A 415 -43.05 31.68 26.26
CA GLU A 415 -42.32 32.91 25.90
C GLU A 415 -42.70 34.06 26.87
N PRO A 416 -41.74 34.79 27.48
CA PRO A 416 -42.06 36.04 28.15
C PRO A 416 -42.22 37.18 27.13
N GLU A 417 -43.41 37.79 27.14
CA GLU A 417 -43.78 39.07 26.52
C GLU A 417 -42.70 40.15 26.75
N TYR A 418 -42.15 40.70 25.66
CA TYR A 418 -41.43 41.97 25.70
C TYR A 418 -42.42 43.11 25.45
N ASP A 419 -42.63 43.90 26.49
CA ASP A 419 -43.45 45.12 26.54
C ASP A 419 -42.67 46.26 25.86
N ASP A 420 -43.06 46.63 24.64
CA ASP A 420 -42.51 47.77 23.89
C ASP A 420 -43.23 49.06 24.31
N GLU A 421 -42.78 49.71 25.39
CA GLU A 421 -43.08 51.14 25.60
C GLU A 421 -41.87 51.93 26.14
N ASP A 422 -41.55 52.99 25.39
CA ASP A 422 -41.01 54.28 25.80
C ASP A 422 -39.51 54.63 25.71
N ASP A 423 -39.29 55.56 24.76
CA ASP A 423 -38.68 56.88 24.98
C ASP A 423 -37.15 56.99 24.99
N TYR A 424 -36.58 57.41 23.84
CA TYR A 424 -35.44 58.32 23.84
C TYR A 424 -35.47 59.29 22.65
N GLY A 425 -36.13 60.43 22.87
CA GLY A 425 -35.69 61.69 22.27
C GLY A 425 -34.66 62.37 23.18
N ILE A 426 -33.45 62.65 22.66
CA ILE A 426 -32.62 63.86 22.84
C ILE A 426 -31.24 63.59 22.23
N GLY A 427 -30.84 64.45 21.30
CA GLY A 427 -29.60 64.31 20.53
C GLY A 427 -28.36 64.95 21.13
N ALA A 428 -27.46 65.29 20.20
CA ALA A 428 -26.22 66.05 20.32
C ALA A 428 -24.95 65.25 20.66
N GLY A 429 -24.31 64.75 19.60
CA GLY A 429 -22.86 64.54 19.55
C GLY A 429 -22.35 64.93 18.16
N PRO A 430 -21.40 65.87 18.02
CA PRO A 430 -21.04 66.43 16.73
C PRO A 430 -20.13 65.48 15.94
N ARG A 431 -20.40 65.37 14.64
CA ARG A 431 -19.48 64.82 13.64
C ARG A 431 -18.28 65.77 13.47
N PRO A 432 -17.07 65.22 13.28
CA PRO A 432 -16.12 65.77 12.34
C PRO A 432 -15.98 64.79 11.18
N ASP A 433 -16.37 65.29 10.02
CA ASP A 433 -16.13 64.70 8.71
C ASP A 433 -14.62 64.64 8.44
N GLY A 434 -14.15 63.61 7.72
CA GLY A 434 -12.93 63.74 6.93
C GLY A 434 -12.06 62.49 6.83
N TYR A 435 -12.31 61.74 5.74
CA TYR A 435 -11.48 60.73 5.08
C TYR A 435 -11.51 59.29 5.60
#